data_AF-A0A2V2UAX2-F1
#
_entry.id   AF-A0A2V2UAX2-F1
#
_cell.length_a   1.000
_cell.length_b   1.000
_cell.length_c   1.000
_cell.angle_alpha   90.00
_cell.angle_beta   90.00
_cell.angle_gamma   90.00
#
_symmetry.space_group_name_H-M   'P 1'
#
loop_
_entity.id
_entity.type
_entity.pdbx_description
1 polymer ?
#
loop_
_entity_poly.entity_id
_entity_poly.type
_entity_poly.pdbx_seq_one_letter_code
_entity_poly.pdbx_strand_id
1 'polypeptide(L)'
;MVEIIYNRDNRENTIKIKLDDKHVEEFLKSIEVLKQNSYDSGYWTYCSLSSKTGAGHITTVDIYPQAPFFAEGEDLVWYNTGIVKKKIAWLQALTNYRVYYYDYVQHAGVFVLMPGLQDAVVMNQRRASNSTSIGTYAMSRYNITGFRNNRTTSFTIGDVQFIAEGKPYIIFPQVGDPNGLARLVKSLKQQQAQVQIGGLQVQMQSELGQSEVKEAQTAPESDKASITCSQCNNSNPHGAQFCNTCGSKLQPGCSKCGIINPEQSKFCNKCGFTLA
;
A
#
# COMPACT_ATOMS: atom_id res chain seq x y z
N MET A 1 -24.49 21.76 -11.99
CA MET A 1 -24.96 21.30 -10.66
C MET A 1 -25.31 19.83 -10.79
N VAL A 2 -24.78 18.96 -9.94
CA VAL A 2 -25.10 17.53 -9.95
C VAL A 2 -25.95 17.22 -8.72
N GLU A 3 -27.09 16.58 -8.93
CA GLU A 3 -27.97 16.11 -7.86
C GLU A 3 -27.87 14.59 -7.73
N ILE A 4 -27.53 14.12 -6.53
CA ILE A 4 -27.47 12.70 -6.20
C ILE A 4 -28.64 12.40 -5.28
N ILE A 5 -29.54 11.55 -5.75
CA ILE A 5 -30.70 11.07 -4.98
C ILE A 5 -30.36 9.69 -4.44
N TYR A 6 -30.57 9.48 -3.15
CA TYR A 6 -30.33 8.21 -2.48
C TYR A 6 -31.41 7.93 -1.43
N ASN A 7 -31.68 6.65 -1.18
CA ASN A 7 -32.63 6.23 -0.16
C ASN A 7 -31.88 5.85 1.11
N ARG A 8 -32.31 6.38 2.26
CA ARG A 8 -31.85 6.00 3.58
C ARG A 8 -33.06 5.92 4.51
N ASP A 9 -33.22 4.80 5.21
CA ASP A 9 -34.31 4.57 6.15
C ASP A 9 -35.72 4.76 5.53
N ASN A 10 -35.92 4.26 4.30
CA ASN A 10 -37.13 4.46 3.49
C ASN A 10 -37.49 5.92 3.20
N ARG A 11 -36.52 6.85 3.29
CA ARG A 11 -36.68 8.25 2.92
C ARG A 11 -35.77 8.58 1.75
N GLU A 12 -36.31 9.31 0.78
CA GLU A 12 -35.54 9.90 -0.30
C GLU A 12 -34.75 11.10 0.23
N ASN A 13 -33.45 11.12 -0.02
CA ASN A 13 -32.54 12.17 0.36
C ASN A 13 -31.79 12.66 -0.87
N THR A 14 -31.44 13.95 -0.89
CA THR A 14 -30.76 14.58 -2.04
C THR A 14 -29.51 15.30 -1.60
N ILE A 15 -28.40 15.02 -2.27
CA ILE A 15 -27.14 15.77 -2.16
C ILE A 15 -26.99 16.62 -3.41
N LYS A 16 -26.84 17.94 -3.23
CA LYS A 16 -26.58 18.87 -4.34
C LYS A 16 -25.13 19.31 -4.32
N ILE A 17 -24.41 19.02 -5.41
CA ILE A 17 -22.99 19.34 -5.54
C ILE A 17 -22.82 20.37 -6.66
N LYS A 18 -22.21 21.49 -6.31
CA LYS A 18 -21.81 22.51 -7.28
C LYS A 18 -20.47 22.10 -7.90
N LEU A 19 -20.50 21.74 -9.18
CA LEU A 19 -19.34 21.35 -9.98
C LEU A 19 -19.28 22.21 -11.23
N ASP A 20 -18.08 22.62 -11.64
CA ASP A 20 -17.84 23.21 -12.95
C ASP A 20 -18.13 22.18 -14.04
N ASP A 21 -18.70 22.61 -15.18
CA ASP A 21 -19.16 21.71 -16.25
C ASP A 21 -18.07 20.75 -16.74
N LYS A 22 -16.82 21.22 -16.81
CA LYS A 22 -15.64 20.42 -17.20
C LYS A 22 -15.37 19.20 -16.31
N HIS A 23 -15.95 19.15 -15.11
CA HIS A 23 -15.78 18.06 -14.14
C HIS A 23 -16.99 17.13 -14.03
N VAL A 24 -18.13 17.48 -14.64
CA VAL A 24 -19.39 16.76 -14.46
C VAL A 24 -19.32 15.33 -15.03
N GLU A 25 -18.83 15.17 -16.26
CA GLU A 25 -18.79 13.86 -16.93
C GLU A 25 -17.88 12.87 -16.18
N GLU A 26 -16.68 13.33 -15.80
CA GLU A 26 -15.75 12.52 -15.01
C GLU A 26 -16.33 12.15 -13.65
N PHE A 27 -16.97 13.10 -12.97
CA PHE A 27 -17.61 12.86 -11.69
C PHE A 27 -18.70 11.78 -11.79
N LEU A 28 -19.59 11.89 -12.80
CA LEU A 28 -20.63 10.90 -13.04
C LEU A 28 -20.05 9.52 -13.35
N LYS A 29 -18.95 9.45 -14.11
CA LYS A 29 -18.24 8.19 -14.37
C LYS A 29 -17.71 7.55 -13.10
N SER A 30 -17.09 8.32 -12.20
CA SER A 30 -16.62 7.80 -10.90
C SER A 30 -17.77 7.31 -10.03
N ILE A 31 -18.91 8.02 -10.02
CA ILE A 31 -20.11 7.56 -9.30
C ILE A 31 -20.62 6.24 -9.86
N GLU A 32 -20.63 6.08 -11.19
CA GLU A 32 -21.09 4.84 -11.82
C GLU A 32 -20.18 3.65 -11.49
N VAL A 33 -18.85 3.85 -11.47
CA VAL A 33 -17.92 2.79 -11.02
C VAL A 33 -18.18 2.41 -9.55
N LEU A 34 -18.38 3.39 -8.67
CA LEU A 34 -18.70 3.13 -7.27
C LEU A 34 -20.06 2.40 -7.10
N LYS A 35 -21.05 2.71 -7.94
CA LYS A 35 -22.32 1.99 -7.98
C LYS A 35 -22.16 0.56 -8.51
N GLN A 36 -21.31 0.33 -9.49
CA GLN A 36 -21.02 -1.03 -9.96
C GLN A 36 -20.35 -1.86 -8.86
N ASN A 37 -19.42 -1.24 -8.11
CA ASN A 37 -18.84 -1.83 -6.90
C ASN A 37 -19.87 -2.00 -5.76
N SER A 38 -21.06 -1.39 -5.83
CA SER A 38 -22.15 -1.67 -4.88
C SER A 38 -22.79 -3.04 -5.04
N TYR A 39 -22.57 -3.69 -6.19
CA TYR A 39 -22.93 -5.09 -6.42
C TYR A 39 -21.76 -6.04 -6.15
N ASP A 40 -20.56 -5.52 -5.92
CA ASP A 40 -19.44 -6.31 -5.40
C ASP A 40 -19.68 -6.58 -3.91
N SER A 41 -19.79 -7.86 -3.56
CA SER A 41 -20.12 -8.30 -2.21
C SER A 41 -19.12 -7.86 -1.13
N GLY A 42 -17.91 -7.42 -1.51
CA GLY A 42 -16.82 -7.07 -0.60
C GLY A 42 -16.58 -5.56 -0.35
N TYR A 43 -16.87 -4.69 -1.33
CA TYR A 43 -16.41 -3.29 -1.29
C TYR A 43 -17.09 -2.47 -0.18
N TRP A 44 -18.40 -2.66 -0.01
CA TRP A 44 -19.20 -1.99 1.02
C TRP A 44 -19.41 -2.86 2.27
N THR A 45 -18.76 -4.02 2.35
CA THR A 45 -18.81 -4.84 3.56
C THR A 45 -18.14 -4.07 4.69
N TYR A 46 -18.87 -3.90 5.78
CA TYR A 46 -18.31 -3.37 7.01
C TYR A 46 -17.91 -4.51 7.95
N CYS A 47 -17.02 -4.18 8.87
CA CYS A 47 -16.56 -5.02 9.96
C CYS A 47 -16.72 -4.23 11.25
N SER A 48 -17.40 -4.80 12.25
CA SER A 48 -17.57 -4.13 13.55
C SER A 48 -16.38 -4.45 14.45
N LEU A 49 -15.68 -3.40 14.87
CA LEU A 49 -14.57 -3.49 15.81
C LEU A 49 -15.05 -2.99 17.18
N SER A 50 -15.07 -3.89 18.17
CA SER A 50 -15.48 -3.56 19.52
C SER A 50 -14.27 -3.45 20.43
N SER A 51 -14.15 -2.31 21.12
CA SER A 51 -13.08 -2.05 22.09
C SER A 51 -13.67 -1.78 23.46
N LYS A 52 -13.04 -2.32 24.50
CA LYS A 52 -13.42 -2.04 25.88
C LYS A 52 -12.58 -0.88 26.41
N THR A 53 -13.24 0.20 26.80
CA THR A 53 -12.59 1.34 27.47
C THR A 53 -12.13 0.96 28.88
N GLY A 54 -11.20 1.72 29.45
CA GLY A 54 -10.72 1.51 30.83
C GLY A 54 -11.81 1.59 31.90
N ALA A 55 -12.93 2.26 31.61
CA ALA A 55 -14.12 2.33 32.46
C ALA A 55 -15.10 1.15 32.27
N GLY A 56 -14.78 0.21 31.38
CA GLY A 56 -15.58 -1.00 31.11
C GLY A 56 -16.66 -0.84 30.05
N HIS A 57 -16.86 0.36 29.50
CA HIS A 57 -17.79 0.60 28.39
C HIS A 57 -17.27 0.00 27.09
N ILE A 58 -18.14 -0.64 26.31
CA ILE A 58 -17.82 -1.20 24.99
C ILE A 58 -18.17 -0.16 23.93
N THR A 59 -17.19 0.24 23.13
CA THR A 59 -17.40 1.08 21.96
C THR A 59 -17.22 0.23 20.72
N THR A 60 -18.23 0.24 19.84
CA THR A 60 -18.19 -0.47 18.55
C THR A 60 -18.07 0.54 17.42
N VAL A 61 -17.18 0.27 16.47
CA VAL A 61 -16.99 1.07 15.26
C VAL A 61 -17.15 0.17 14.04
N ASP A 62 -18.00 0.58 13.11
CA ASP A 62 -18.20 -0.12 11.83
C ASP A 62 -17.23 0.43 10.78
N ILE A 63 -16.19 -0.35 10.47
CA ILE A 63 -15.16 0.02 9.50
C ILE A 63 -15.48 -0.62 8.16
N TYR A 64 -15.31 0.13 7.07
CA TYR A 64 -15.48 -0.35 5.69
C TYR A 64 -14.10 -0.59 5.06
N PRO A 65 -13.51 -1.78 5.20
CA PRO A 65 -12.06 -1.92 5.11
C PRO A 65 -11.50 -1.74 3.69
N GLN A 66 -12.30 -2.01 2.66
CA GLN A 66 -11.93 -1.82 1.25
C GLN A 66 -12.13 -0.39 0.76
N ALA A 67 -13.00 0.38 1.42
CA ALA A 67 -13.39 1.70 0.95
C ALA A 67 -12.48 2.81 1.50
N PRO A 68 -12.26 3.90 0.74
CA PRO A 68 -11.30 4.96 1.11
C PRO A 68 -11.89 6.00 2.07
N PHE A 69 -13.15 5.85 2.50
CA PHE A 69 -13.78 6.73 3.48
C PHE A 69 -13.54 6.21 4.90
N PHE A 70 -13.51 7.15 5.85
CA PHE A 70 -13.31 6.85 7.26
C PHE A 70 -14.65 6.82 7.97
N ALA A 71 -14.88 5.75 8.72
CA ALA A 71 -16.06 5.64 9.57
C ALA A 71 -16.00 6.64 10.73
N GLU A 72 -17.13 6.88 11.38
CA GLU A 72 -17.17 7.66 12.60
C GLU A 72 -16.30 6.97 13.68
N GLY A 73 -15.31 7.70 14.22
CA GLY A 73 -14.33 7.16 15.16
C GLY A 73 -13.11 6.50 14.51
N GLU A 74 -13.05 6.40 13.18
CA GLU A 74 -11.81 6.07 12.45
C GLU A 74 -10.99 7.35 12.21
N ASP A 75 -9.85 7.45 12.88
CA ASP A 75 -8.96 8.61 12.78
C ASP A 75 -7.79 8.28 11.83
N LEU A 76 -7.55 9.15 10.85
CA LEU A 76 -6.36 9.08 10.01
C LEU A 76 -5.13 9.47 10.84
N VAL A 77 -4.09 8.65 10.79
CA VAL A 77 -2.87 8.81 11.60
C VAL A 77 -1.69 9.24 10.73
N TRP A 78 -1.48 8.54 9.62
CA TRP A 78 -0.46 8.85 8.63
C TRP A 78 -1.03 8.59 7.24
N TYR A 79 -0.62 9.38 6.25
CA TYR A 79 -1.01 9.15 4.88
C TYR A 79 0.01 9.63 3.86
N ASN A 80 -0.15 9.15 2.65
CA ASN A 80 0.57 9.59 1.48
C ASN A 80 -0.31 9.46 0.24
N THR A 81 -0.22 10.42 -0.68
CA THR A 81 -1.02 10.43 -1.91
C THR A 81 -0.15 10.60 -3.14
N GLY A 82 -0.51 9.87 -4.20
CA GLY A 82 0.06 10.07 -5.53
C GLY A 82 -0.79 11.02 -6.33
N ILE A 83 -0.19 12.07 -6.89
CA ILE A 83 -0.88 13.02 -7.76
C ILE A 83 -0.47 12.78 -9.21
N VAL A 84 -1.42 12.45 -10.08
CA VAL A 84 -1.23 12.30 -11.53
C VAL A 84 -2.16 13.26 -12.24
N LYS A 85 -1.62 14.12 -13.13
CA LYS A 85 -2.40 15.14 -13.86
C LYS A 85 -3.31 15.99 -12.93
N LYS A 86 -2.76 16.42 -11.78
CA LYS A 86 -3.45 17.21 -10.74
C LYS A 86 -4.63 16.49 -10.04
N LYS A 87 -4.71 15.17 -10.14
CA LYS A 87 -5.73 14.34 -9.46
C LYS A 87 -5.04 13.32 -8.55
N ILE A 88 -5.66 12.99 -7.43
CA ILE A 88 -5.19 11.92 -6.57
C ILE A 88 -5.44 10.60 -7.31
N ALA A 89 -4.37 9.87 -7.62
CA ALA A 89 -4.43 8.58 -8.30
C ALA A 89 -4.47 7.42 -7.29
N TRP A 90 -3.84 7.58 -6.14
CA TRP A 90 -3.81 6.57 -5.09
C TRP A 90 -3.57 7.19 -3.71
N LEU A 91 -3.87 6.42 -2.67
CA LEU A 91 -3.70 6.75 -1.25
C LEU A 91 -3.07 5.57 -0.51
N GLN A 92 -2.05 5.85 0.29
CA GLN A 92 -1.53 4.98 1.33
C GLN A 92 -1.88 5.60 2.67
N ALA A 93 -2.40 4.83 3.61
CA ALA A 93 -2.78 5.38 4.89
C ALA A 93 -2.72 4.35 6.03
N LEU A 94 -2.38 4.89 7.20
CA LEU A 94 -2.54 4.23 8.49
C LEU A 94 -3.62 5.00 9.23
N THR A 95 -4.69 4.30 9.60
CA THR A 95 -5.69 4.79 10.55
C THR A 95 -5.45 4.14 11.90
N ASN A 96 -6.28 4.47 12.88
CA ASN A 96 -6.32 3.73 14.12
C ASN A 96 -6.80 2.29 13.95
N TYR A 97 -7.52 1.92 12.88
CA TYR A 97 -8.10 0.57 12.75
C TYR A 97 -7.55 -0.26 11.60
N ARG A 98 -6.84 0.35 10.63
CA ARG A 98 -6.26 -0.38 9.50
C ARG A 98 -5.07 0.34 8.89
N VAL A 99 -4.22 -0.46 8.26
CA VAL A 99 -3.31 -0.01 7.22
C VAL A 99 -3.96 -0.30 5.89
N TYR A 100 -3.98 0.64 4.96
CA TYR A 100 -4.55 0.39 3.63
C TYR A 100 -3.87 1.17 2.51
N TYR A 101 -4.02 0.61 1.32
CA TYR A 101 -3.71 1.23 0.03
C TYR A 101 -5.01 1.28 -0.79
N TYR A 102 -5.23 2.38 -1.49
CA TYR A 102 -6.39 2.54 -2.36
C TYR A 102 -5.98 3.14 -3.71
N ASP A 103 -6.43 2.53 -4.79
CA ASP A 103 -6.28 3.01 -6.16
C ASP A 103 -7.59 3.73 -6.59
N TYR A 104 -7.52 5.04 -6.81
CA TYR A 104 -8.67 5.85 -7.23
C TYR A 104 -9.02 5.70 -8.71
N VAL A 105 -8.13 5.12 -9.51
CA VAL A 105 -8.39 4.82 -10.92
C VAL A 105 -9.18 3.51 -11.03
N GLN A 106 -8.78 2.49 -10.27
CA GLN A 106 -9.41 1.17 -10.27
C GLN A 106 -10.56 1.06 -9.26
N HIS A 107 -10.68 2.02 -8.33
CA HIS A 107 -11.60 1.96 -7.20
C HIS A 107 -11.45 0.68 -6.37
N ALA A 108 -10.19 0.26 -6.15
CA ALA A 108 -9.83 -0.97 -5.44
C ALA A 108 -8.93 -0.68 -4.24
N GLY A 109 -9.23 -1.33 -3.10
CA GLY A 109 -8.50 -1.16 -1.85
C GLY A 109 -7.88 -2.47 -1.36
N VAL A 110 -6.66 -2.40 -0.83
CA VAL A 110 -6.00 -3.49 -0.10
C VAL A 110 -5.76 -3.01 1.31
N PHE A 111 -6.12 -3.82 2.31
CA PHE A 111 -6.05 -3.42 3.71
C PHE A 111 -5.55 -4.55 4.61
N VAL A 112 -5.05 -4.15 5.78
CA VAL A 112 -4.82 -5.02 6.94
C VAL A 112 -5.47 -4.33 8.14
N LEU A 113 -6.44 -5.00 8.77
CA LEU A 113 -7.00 -4.52 10.03
C LEU A 113 -5.97 -4.65 11.15
N MET A 114 -5.95 -3.69 12.08
CA MET A 114 -4.99 -3.66 13.18
C MET A 114 -4.95 -4.95 14.02
N PRO A 115 -6.06 -5.65 14.32
CA PRO A 115 -5.99 -6.95 15.01
C PRO A 115 -5.26 -8.05 14.21
N GLY A 116 -5.32 -8.00 12.87
CA GLY A 116 -4.63 -8.95 11.98
C GLY A 116 -3.20 -8.54 11.63
N LEU A 117 -2.82 -7.29 11.90
CA LEU A 117 -1.49 -6.76 11.64
C LEU A 117 -0.47 -7.34 12.64
N GLN A 118 0.46 -8.14 12.16
CA GLN A 118 1.47 -8.81 13.00
C GLN A 118 2.66 -7.91 13.30
N ASP A 119 3.20 -7.22 12.30
CA ASP A 119 4.36 -6.33 12.49
C ASP A 119 4.45 -5.25 11.40
N ALA A 120 5.27 -4.21 11.65
CA ALA A 120 5.69 -3.22 10.67
C ALA A 120 7.22 -3.17 10.61
N VAL A 121 7.78 -3.80 9.58
CA VAL A 121 9.23 -3.98 9.42
C VAL A 121 9.80 -2.88 8.53
N VAL A 122 10.84 -2.21 9.00
CA VAL A 122 11.51 -1.15 8.26
C VAL A 122 12.69 -1.70 7.45
N MET A 123 12.71 -1.40 6.16
CA MET A 123 13.70 -1.89 5.20
C MET A 123 14.27 -0.74 4.35
N ASN A 124 15.34 -1.00 3.59
CA ASN A 124 15.89 -0.08 2.59
C ASN A 124 16.15 1.35 3.09
N GLN A 125 16.58 1.48 4.36
CA GLN A 125 16.76 2.78 4.99
C GLN A 125 17.98 3.51 4.42
N ARG A 126 17.81 4.80 4.13
CA ARG A 126 18.88 5.70 3.71
C ARG A 126 18.62 7.13 4.15
N ARG A 127 19.69 7.92 4.28
CA ARG A 127 19.60 9.36 4.48
C ARG A 127 19.27 10.05 3.16
N ALA A 128 18.34 11.00 3.16
CA ALA A 128 17.90 11.70 1.96
C ALA A 128 17.55 13.18 2.25
N SER A 129 17.36 13.97 1.17
CA SER A 129 17.08 15.42 1.22
C SER A 129 15.59 15.74 1.12
N ASN A 130 15.15 16.90 1.64
CA ASN A 130 13.72 17.17 1.99
C ASN A 130 12.73 17.04 0.83
N SER A 131 13.23 17.07 -0.39
CA SER A 131 12.47 16.83 -1.62
C SER A 131 12.08 15.37 -1.89
N THR A 132 12.61 14.41 -1.12
CA THR A 132 12.47 12.97 -1.39
C THR A 132 11.66 12.22 -0.32
N SER A 133 11.22 12.91 0.74
CA SER A 133 10.31 12.35 1.74
C SER A 133 8.94 12.16 1.14
N ILE A 134 8.33 11.04 1.50
CA ILE A 134 6.95 10.75 1.16
C ILE A 134 6.20 10.42 2.46
N GLY A 135 5.02 11.00 2.64
CA GLY A 135 4.19 10.81 3.83
C GLY A 135 3.96 12.06 4.68
N THR A 136 2.77 12.15 5.25
CA THR A 136 2.31 13.22 6.13
C THR A 136 1.59 12.62 7.33
N TYR A 137 1.93 13.06 8.53
CA TYR A 137 1.21 12.73 9.74
C TYR A 137 -0.01 13.65 9.88
N ALA A 138 -1.18 13.08 10.16
CA ALA A 138 -2.38 13.86 10.42
C ALA A 138 -2.35 14.43 11.87
N MET A 139 -2.98 15.59 12.11
CA MET A 139 -2.93 16.28 13.40
C MET A 139 -3.50 15.46 14.57
N SER A 140 -2.94 15.74 15.76
CA SER A 140 -2.58 14.78 16.80
C SER A 140 -3.63 14.60 17.91
N ARG A 141 -4.33 13.47 17.90
CA ARG A 141 -4.87 12.82 19.12
C ARG A 141 -3.92 11.77 19.71
N TYR A 142 -2.96 11.30 18.92
CA TYR A 142 -2.08 10.17 19.27
C TYR A 142 -0.81 10.56 20.03
N ASN A 143 -0.72 11.79 20.57
CA ASN A 143 0.45 12.31 21.31
C ASN A 143 1.77 11.86 20.67
N ILE A 144 1.95 12.22 19.40
CA ILE A 144 3.10 11.77 18.60
C ILE A 144 4.36 12.52 19.06
N THR A 145 4.90 12.09 20.19
CA THR A 145 6.11 12.63 20.81
C THR A 145 7.29 12.39 19.88
N GLY A 146 7.94 13.48 19.42
CA GLY A 146 9.13 13.41 18.57
C GLY A 146 9.01 14.08 17.19
N PHE A 147 7.80 14.42 16.73
CA PHE A 147 7.62 15.16 15.47
C PHE A 147 7.79 16.66 15.72
N ARG A 148 9.05 17.10 15.82
CA ARG A 148 9.41 18.51 15.65
C ARG A 148 9.35 18.85 14.15
N ASN A 149 8.70 19.97 13.83
CA ASN A 149 8.86 20.69 12.56
C ASN A 149 10.34 21.07 12.38
N ASN A 150 11.15 20.18 11.83
CA ASN A 150 12.59 20.39 11.76
C ASN A 150 12.99 20.83 10.35
N ARG A 151 13.42 22.09 10.27
CA ARG A 151 14.15 22.71 9.15
C ARG A 151 15.53 22.05 8.93
N THR A 152 15.61 20.73 8.95
CA THR A 152 16.83 19.99 8.63
C THR A 152 16.75 19.48 7.20
N THR A 153 17.77 19.81 6.40
CA THR A 153 17.86 19.42 4.98
C THR A 153 18.09 17.92 4.77
N SER A 154 18.30 17.15 5.84
CA SER A 154 18.45 15.70 5.81
C SER A 154 17.51 14.99 6.78
N PHE A 155 16.84 13.94 6.33
CA PHE A 155 16.03 13.00 7.13
C PHE A 155 16.21 11.59 6.57
N THR A 156 15.73 10.59 7.30
CA THR A 156 15.80 9.19 6.90
C THR A 156 14.56 8.82 6.10
N ILE A 157 14.75 8.19 4.95
CA ILE A 157 13.69 7.48 4.21
C ILE A 157 13.94 5.99 4.23
N GLY A 158 12.87 5.22 4.12
CA GLY A 158 12.94 3.77 3.97
C GLY A 158 11.58 3.20 3.63
N ASP A 159 11.55 1.90 3.37
CA ASP A 159 10.30 1.20 3.11
C ASP A 159 9.76 0.63 4.42
N VAL A 160 8.43 0.62 4.58
CA VAL A 160 7.76 0.00 5.71
C VAL A 160 6.88 -1.13 5.19
N GLN A 161 7.21 -2.36 5.57
CA GLN A 161 6.44 -3.56 5.21
C GLN A 161 5.53 -3.95 6.37
N PHE A 162 4.24 -4.07 6.08
CA PHE A 162 3.21 -4.49 7.02
C PHE A 162 2.98 -5.99 6.87
N ILE A 163 3.25 -6.73 7.93
CA ILE A 163 3.19 -8.19 7.96
C ILE A 163 1.81 -8.63 8.47
N ALA A 164 1.18 -9.52 7.73
CA ALA A 164 -0.05 -10.21 8.13
C ALA A 164 0.05 -11.67 7.66
N GLU A 165 -0.54 -12.60 8.41
CA GLU A 165 -0.45 -14.05 8.07
C GLU A 165 0.99 -14.56 7.83
N GLY A 166 1.97 -14.01 8.54
CA GLY A 166 3.38 -14.42 8.44
C GLY A 166 4.11 -13.93 7.19
N LYS A 167 3.47 -13.13 6.33
CA LYS A 167 4.06 -12.61 5.07
C LYS A 167 3.87 -11.09 4.93
N PRO A 168 4.74 -10.40 4.17
CA PRO A 168 4.50 -9.02 3.79
C PRO A 168 3.19 -8.89 2.99
N TYR A 169 2.29 -8.03 3.44
CA TYR A 169 0.97 -7.82 2.83
C TYR A 169 0.85 -6.45 2.15
N ILE A 170 1.28 -5.38 2.81
CA ILE A 170 1.33 -4.03 2.25
C ILE A 170 2.75 -3.47 2.43
N ILE A 171 3.21 -2.70 1.45
CA ILE A 171 4.51 -2.01 1.53
C ILE A 171 4.28 -0.52 1.24
N PHE A 172 4.71 0.34 2.17
CA PHE A 172 4.82 1.78 1.93
C PHE A 172 6.26 2.10 1.56
N PRO A 173 6.55 2.48 0.31
CA PRO A 173 7.89 2.77 -0.13
C PRO A 173 8.30 4.21 0.24
N GLN A 174 9.60 4.41 0.49
CA GLN A 174 10.22 5.73 0.67
C GLN A 174 9.55 6.63 1.73
N VAL A 175 9.00 6.01 2.78
CA VAL A 175 8.39 6.71 3.92
C VAL A 175 9.41 7.62 4.57
N GLY A 176 9.05 8.89 4.75
CA GLY A 176 9.79 9.84 5.59
C GLY A 176 9.65 9.48 7.07
N ASP A 177 10.78 9.29 7.75
CA ASP A 177 10.85 8.71 9.09
C ASP A 177 10.13 7.34 9.21
N PRO A 178 10.66 6.30 8.56
CA PRO A 178 10.03 4.98 8.56
C PRO A 178 10.03 4.34 9.96
N ASN A 179 11.00 4.67 10.81
CA ASN A 179 11.04 4.19 12.20
C ASN A 179 9.95 4.84 13.05
N GLY A 180 9.66 6.12 12.82
CA GLY A 180 8.53 6.82 13.44
C GLY A 180 7.21 6.12 13.12
N LEU A 181 6.98 5.78 11.84
CA LEU A 181 5.78 5.06 11.41
C LEU A 181 5.69 3.67 12.07
N ALA A 182 6.78 2.89 12.09
CA ALA A 182 6.79 1.57 12.73
C ALA A 182 6.52 1.65 14.25
N ARG A 183 7.08 2.65 14.95
CA ARG A 183 6.79 2.88 16.38
C ARG A 183 5.33 3.25 16.61
N LEU A 184 4.72 4.00 15.69
CA LEU A 184 3.32 4.39 15.77
C LEU A 184 2.39 3.20 15.61
N VAL A 185 2.68 2.32 14.66
CA VAL A 185 1.98 1.02 14.53
C VAL A 185 2.06 0.23 15.84
N LYS A 186 3.24 0.14 16.44
CA LYS A 186 3.43 -0.55 17.73
C LYS A 186 2.59 0.08 18.85
N SER A 187 2.54 1.41 18.92
CA SER A 187 1.72 2.14 19.90
C SER A 187 0.23 1.88 19.70
N LEU A 188 -0.27 1.96 18.46
CA LEU A 188 -1.67 1.67 18.11
C LEU A 188 -2.05 0.23 18.49
N LYS A 189 -1.19 -0.76 18.18
CA LYS A 189 -1.39 -2.15 18.60
C LYS A 189 -1.49 -2.30 20.11
N GLN A 190 -0.66 -1.59 20.88
CA GLN A 190 -0.71 -1.63 22.34
C GLN A 190 -2.02 -1.02 22.88
N GLN A 191 -2.49 0.09 22.31
CA GLN A 191 -3.76 0.72 22.67
C GLN A 191 -4.97 -0.18 22.36
N GLN A 192 -4.83 -1.06 21.37
CA GLN A 192 -5.89 -1.94 20.88
C GLN A 192 -5.81 -3.38 21.38
N ALA A 193 -5.01 -3.67 22.41
CA ALA A 193 -4.81 -5.02 22.93
C ALA A 193 -6.11 -5.71 23.43
N GLN A 194 -7.22 -4.97 23.60
CA GLN A 194 -8.54 -5.50 23.99
C GLN A 194 -9.63 -5.34 22.91
N VAL A 195 -9.25 -5.10 21.65
CA VAL A 195 -10.22 -4.99 20.54
C VAL A 195 -10.60 -6.38 20.03
N GLN A 196 -11.90 -6.65 19.93
CA GLN A 196 -12.46 -7.86 19.34
C GLN A 196 -13.15 -7.53 18.01
N ILE A 197 -13.02 -8.42 17.03
CA ILE A 197 -13.73 -8.34 15.76
C ILE A 197 -15.08 -9.05 15.92
N GLY A 198 -16.18 -8.33 15.71
CA GLY A 198 -17.54 -8.88 15.69
C GLY A 198 -18.17 -8.71 14.30
N GLY A 199 -18.90 -9.72 13.82
CA GLY A 199 -19.57 -9.68 12.52
C GLY A 199 -18.64 -10.04 11.35
N LEU A 200 -18.93 -11.20 10.74
CA LEU A 200 -18.30 -11.84 9.58
C LEU A 200 -16.80 -12.22 9.68
N GLN A 201 -16.50 -13.47 9.30
CA GLN A 201 -15.16 -13.90 8.91
C GLN A 201 -14.73 -13.07 7.70
N VAL A 202 -13.94 -12.03 7.92
CA VAL A 202 -13.20 -11.40 6.84
C VAL A 202 -12.20 -12.44 6.36
N GLN A 203 -12.56 -13.19 5.32
CA GLN A 203 -11.55 -13.82 4.48
C GLN A 203 -10.72 -12.66 3.93
N MET A 204 -9.47 -12.60 4.36
CA MET A 204 -8.50 -11.62 3.89
C MET A 204 -8.35 -11.88 2.39
N GLN A 205 -9.12 -11.14 1.57
CA GLN A 205 -9.07 -11.29 0.12
C GLN A 205 -7.72 -10.73 -0.34
N SER A 206 -6.76 -11.63 -0.43
CA SER A 206 -5.67 -11.51 -1.37
C SER A 206 -6.28 -11.51 -2.76
N GLU A 207 -6.09 -10.44 -3.54
CA GLU A 207 -5.80 -10.49 -4.98
C GLU A 207 -5.95 -9.10 -5.62
N LEU A 208 -4.83 -8.37 -5.66
CA LEU A 208 -4.47 -7.67 -6.88
C LEU A 208 -3.48 -8.59 -7.63
N GLY A 209 -4.05 -9.39 -8.53
CA GLY A 209 -3.34 -9.89 -9.73
C GLY A 209 -2.58 -11.20 -9.61
N GLN A 210 -3.26 -12.32 -9.31
CA GLN A 210 -2.96 -13.58 -9.97
C GLN A 210 -4.17 -13.99 -10.80
N SER A 211 -4.13 -13.68 -12.10
CA SER A 211 -5.09 -14.25 -13.03
C SER A 211 -4.67 -15.70 -13.30
N GLU A 212 -5.33 -16.63 -12.63
CA GLU A 212 -5.29 -18.05 -12.98
C GLU A 212 -6.07 -18.27 -14.27
N VAL A 213 -5.37 -18.66 -15.33
CA VAL A 213 -5.96 -19.29 -16.52
C VAL A 213 -5.91 -20.79 -16.27
N LYS A 214 -7.07 -21.43 -16.13
CA LYS A 214 -7.20 -22.88 -15.90
C LYS A 214 -6.80 -23.69 -17.13
N GLU A 215 -5.90 -24.65 -16.86
CA GLU A 215 -5.75 -26.01 -17.40
C GLU A 215 -6.07 -26.31 -18.88
N ALA A 216 -5.02 -26.60 -19.63
CA ALA A 216 -4.95 -27.82 -20.45
C ALA A 216 -3.51 -28.37 -20.42
N GLN A 217 -3.39 -29.64 -20.07
CA GLN A 217 -2.15 -30.38 -19.83
C GLN A 217 -1.27 -30.49 -21.09
N THR A 218 0.04 -30.25 -20.94
CA THR A 218 1.18 -31.08 -21.41
C THR A 218 2.52 -30.41 -21.03
N ALA A 219 3.45 -31.18 -20.43
CA ALA A 219 4.77 -30.76 -19.92
C ALA A 219 5.83 -30.53 -21.06
N PRO A 220 7.09 -30.10 -20.80
CA PRO A 220 7.76 -29.70 -19.54
C PRO A 220 8.52 -28.35 -19.55
N GLU A 221 8.98 -27.97 -18.36
CA GLU A 221 10.01 -27.01 -17.89
C GLU A 221 10.87 -26.19 -18.89
N SER A 222 11.06 -24.90 -18.57
CA SER A 222 12.30 -24.17 -18.91
C SER A 222 12.69 -23.13 -17.85
N ASP A 223 13.91 -23.28 -17.35
CA ASP A 223 14.62 -22.52 -16.33
C ASP A 223 14.60 -20.98 -16.48
N LYS A 224 14.38 -20.27 -15.37
CA LYS A 224 14.94 -18.92 -15.19
C LYS A 224 16.19 -19.02 -14.34
N ALA A 225 17.34 -19.04 -15.02
CA ALA A 225 18.67 -19.14 -14.43
C ALA A 225 18.94 -18.05 -13.38
N SER A 226 19.41 -18.44 -12.19
CA SER A 226 19.96 -17.57 -11.15
C SER A 226 21.46 -17.31 -11.39
N ILE A 227 21.97 -16.13 -11.00
CA ILE A 227 23.40 -15.81 -11.08
C ILE A 227 24.06 -15.92 -9.70
N THR A 228 25.13 -16.72 -9.63
CA THR A 228 25.85 -16.95 -8.39
C THR A 228 26.98 -15.94 -8.22
N CYS A 229 27.08 -15.34 -7.04
CA CYS A 229 28.15 -14.39 -6.74
C CYS A 229 29.50 -15.10 -6.63
N SER A 230 30.50 -14.70 -7.41
CA SER A 230 31.85 -15.27 -7.35
C SER A 230 32.64 -14.93 -6.08
N GLN A 231 32.15 -13.99 -5.25
CA GLN A 231 32.82 -13.57 -4.01
C GLN A 231 32.27 -14.27 -2.76
N CYS A 232 30.97 -14.54 -2.69
CA CYS A 232 30.35 -15.14 -1.51
C CYS A 232 29.48 -16.37 -1.82
N ASN A 233 29.42 -16.80 -3.07
CA ASN A 233 28.60 -17.91 -3.58
C ASN A 233 27.09 -17.78 -3.35
N ASN A 234 26.59 -16.59 -2.99
CA ASN A 234 25.16 -16.36 -2.85
C ASN A 234 24.47 -16.35 -4.23
N SER A 235 23.31 -16.99 -4.33
CA SER A 235 22.47 -16.99 -5.53
C SER A 235 21.66 -15.70 -5.61
N ASN A 236 21.70 -15.03 -6.76
CA ASN A 236 21.03 -13.74 -6.99
C ASN A 236 20.09 -13.86 -8.21
N PRO A 237 19.00 -13.09 -8.24
CA PRO A 237 18.08 -13.11 -9.38
C PRO A 237 18.76 -12.62 -10.67
N HIS A 238 18.33 -13.17 -11.81
CA HIS A 238 18.82 -12.77 -13.12
C HIS A 238 18.64 -11.26 -13.35
N GLY A 239 19.74 -10.55 -13.67
CA GLY A 239 19.75 -9.10 -13.85
C GLY A 239 20.17 -8.27 -12.62
N ALA A 240 20.50 -8.91 -11.49
CA ALA A 240 21.08 -8.22 -10.34
C ALA A 240 22.46 -7.61 -10.69
N GLN A 241 22.64 -6.30 -10.46
CA GLN A 241 23.91 -5.61 -10.75
C GLN A 241 24.96 -5.83 -9.64
N PHE A 242 24.51 -6.04 -8.41
CA PHE A 242 25.32 -6.27 -7.22
C PHE A 242 24.77 -7.46 -6.44
N CYS A 243 25.63 -8.13 -5.68
CA CYS A 243 25.23 -9.23 -4.82
C CYS A 243 24.39 -8.72 -3.66
N ASN A 244 23.25 -9.37 -3.43
CA ASN A 244 22.33 -9.04 -2.35
C ASN A 244 22.90 -9.35 -0.95
N THR A 245 23.99 -10.11 -0.88
CA THR A 245 24.61 -10.51 0.39
C THR A 245 25.90 -9.76 0.68
N CYS A 246 26.81 -9.66 -0.29
CA CYS A 246 28.14 -9.06 -0.07
C CYS A 246 28.38 -7.73 -0.81
N GLY A 247 27.44 -7.28 -1.64
CA GLY A 247 27.56 -6.02 -2.39
C GLY A 247 28.53 -6.04 -3.57
N SER A 248 29.21 -7.16 -3.84
CA SER A 248 30.12 -7.31 -4.99
C SER A 248 29.37 -7.22 -6.31
N LYS A 249 29.95 -6.55 -7.31
CA LYS A 249 29.34 -6.41 -8.64
C LYS A 249 29.27 -7.78 -9.33
N LEU A 250 28.09 -8.17 -9.81
CA LEU A 250 27.85 -9.53 -10.32
C LEU A 250 28.21 -9.68 -11.80
N GLN A 251 27.90 -8.68 -12.64
CA GLN A 251 28.35 -8.65 -14.04
C GLN A 251 28.54 -7.22 -14.58
N PRO A 252 29.49 -7.00 -15.51
CA PRO A 252 29.53 -5.80 -16.31
C PRO A 252 28.39 -5.82 -17.35
N GLY A 253 27.50 -4.84 -17.29
CA GLY A 253 26.52 -4.61 -18.35
C GLY A 253 27.17 -4.12 -19.64
N CYS A 254 26.40 -4.11 -20.73
CA CYS A 254 26.81 -3.60 -22.05
C CYS A 254 27.50 -2.23 -21.92
N SER A 255 28.73 -2.10 -22.41
CA SER A 255 29.51 -0.86 -22.33
C SER A 255 28.85 0.35 -23.00
N LYS A 256 28.00 0.11 -24.02
CA LYS A 256 27.26 1.18 -24.73
C LYS A 256 25.99 1.67 -24.04
N CYS A 257 25.19 0.79 -23.42
CA CYS A 257 23.87 1.17 -22.91
C CYS A 257 23.58 0.73 -21.46
N GLY A 258 24.56 0.10 -20.80
CA GLY A 258 24.53 -0.28 -19.40
C GLY A 258 23.64 -1.47 -19.04
N ILE A 259 22.94 -2.11 -20.00
CA ILE A 259 22.05 -3.23 -19.68
C ILE A 259 22.84 -4.52 -19.46
N ILE A 260 22.45 -5.28 -18.44
CA ILE A 260 23.03 -6.61 -18.17
C ILE A 260 22.38 -7.61 -19.13
N ASN A 261 23.20 -8.40 -19.79
CA ASN A 261 22.77 -9.44 -20.73
C ASN A 261 23.07 -10.81 -20.12
N PRO A 262 22.31 -11.86 -20.48
CA PRO A 262 22.58 -13.23 -20.04
C PRO A 262 24.02 -13.67 -20.29
N GLU A 263 24.55 -14.53 -19.42
CA GLU A 263 25.84 -15.20 -19.63
C GLU A 263 25.87 -15.85 -21.01
N GLN A 264 26.94 -15.61 -21.77
CA GLN A 264 27.16 -16.04 -23.17
C GLN A 264 26.48 -15.22 -24.29
N SER A 265 25.84 -14.10 -23.99
CA SER A 265 25.31 -13.19 -25.03
C SER A 265 26.45 -12.57 -25.84
N LYS A 266 26.50 -12.81 -27.16
CA LYS A 266 27.47 -12.16 -28.08
C LYS A 266 27.10 -10.73 -28.45
N PHE A 267 25.83 -10.35 -28.31
CA PHE A 267 25.31 -9.02 -28.62
C PHE A 267 24.36 -8.55 -27.51
N CYS A 268 24.24 -7.24 -27.37
CA CYS A 268 23.36 -6.60 -26.39
C CYS A 268 21.90 -6.66 -26.84
N ASN A 269 21.04 -7.22 -26.00
CA ASN A 269 19.61 -7.42 -26.26
C ASN A 269 18.80 -6.11 -26.35
N LYS A 270 19.37 -4.98 -25.92
CA LYS A 270 18.73 -3.66 -26.01
C LYS A 270 19.22 -2.80 -27.15
N CYS A 271 20.53 -2.79 -27.42
CA CYS A 271 21.13 -1.83 -28.35
C CYS A 271 21.94 -2.47 -29.49
N GLY A 272 21.99 -3.80 -29.55
CA GLY A 272 22.70 -4.56 -30.59
C GLY A 272 24.23 -4.48 -30.54
N PHE A 273 24.81 -3.81 -29.54
CA PHE A 273 26.25 -3.69 -29.40
C PHE A 273 26.91 -5.04 -29.09
N THR A 274 28.01 -5.36 -29.77
CA THR A 274 28.77 -6.59 -29.55
C THR A 274 29.34 -6.60 -28.13
N LEU A 275 29.09 -7.69 -27.40
CA LEU A 275 29.63 -7.89 -26.06
C LEU A 275 30.94 -8.67 -26.20
N ALA A 276 31.95 -8.30 -25.42
CA ALA A 276 33.26 -8.95 -25.40
C ALA A 276 33.26 -10.22 -24.57
#